data_AF-A0A8X6SC06-F1
#
_entry.id   AF-A0A8X6SC06-F1
#
_cell.length_a   1.000
_cell.length_b   1.000
_cell.length_c   1.000
_cell.angle_alpha   90.00
_cell.angle_beta   90.00
_cell.angle_gamma   90.00
#
_symmetry.space_group_name_H-M   'P 1'
#
loop_
_entity.id
_entity.type
_entity.pdbx_description
1 polymer ?
#
loop_
_entity_poly.entity_id
_entity_poly.type
_entity_poly.pdbx_seq_one_letter_code
_entity_poly.pdbx_strand_id
1 'polypeptide(L)'
;MLNSCVMHRHTGPAPGIMVWGGIGYYSCTPLVRIAGTLNSQRYMSEVLEPVVLPYLQGLATAVFQQDNARPHVLCIVQRFFVNHQIELLPWPARSPDLSPIENMWSMVSQRLTQITPPAAKPDQIWQRVEAAWSAVPQNTSKVSLNQCRGVWQR
;
A
#
# COMPACT_ATOMS: atom_id res chain seq x y z
N MET A 1 21.53 2.83 27.19
CA MET A 1 21.20 1.39 27.12
C MET A 1 20.32 1.20 25.91
N LEU A 2 20.89 0.66 24.83
CA LEU A 2 20.20 0.49 23.56
C LEU A 2 19.27 -0.72 23.68
N ASN A 3 17.96 -0.49 23.73
CA ASN A 3 16.99 -1.56 23.56
C ASN A 3 17.01 -1.98 22.09
N SER A 4 17.60 -3.16 21.87
CA SER A 4 17.62 -3.90 20.63
C SER A 4 16.23 -3.93 20.00
N CYS A 5 16.05 -3.21 18.89
CA CYS A 5 14.89 -3.37 18.03
C CYS A 5 15.04 -4.73 17.33
N VAL A 6 14.38 -5.75 17.90
CA VAL A 6 14.28 -7.05 17.26
C VAL A 6 13.37 -6.89 16.05
N MET A 7 13.97 -6.66 14.89
CA MET A 7 13.31 -6.88 13.61
C MET A 7 13.04 -8.37 13.52
N HIS A 8 11.80 -8.80 13.79
CA HIS A 8 11.35 -10.13 13.40
C HIS A 8 11.35 -10.20 11.87
N ARG A 9 12.52 -10.54 11.29
CA ARG A 9 12.55 -11.12 9.96
C ARG A 9 11.99 -12.52 10.10
N HIS A 10 10.74 -12.72 9.68
CA HIS A 10 10.23 -14.05 9.40
C HIS A 10 11.01 -14.64 8.22
N THR A 11 12.15 -15.27 8.50
CA THR A 11 12.89 -16.14 7.59
C THR A 11 12.29 -17.55 7.69
N GLY A 12 11.25 -17.78 6.91
CA GLY A 12 10.64 -19.08 6.63
C GLY A 12 9.56 -18.89 5.56
N PRO A 13 9.31 -19.87 4.65
CA PRO A 13 8.26 -19.76 3.65
C PRO A 13 6.91 -19.99 4.33
N ALA A 14 6.45 -19.02 5.11
CA ALA A 14 5.03 -18.93 5.41
C ALA A 14 4.31 -18.58 4.09
N PRO A 15 3.20 -19.23 3.73
CA PRO A 15 2.41 -18.87 2.56
C PRO A 15 1.77 -17.49 2.78
N GLY A 16 2.55 -16.44 2.54
CA GLY A 16 2.09 -15.06 2.51
C GLY A 16 1.58 -14.72 1.11
N ILE A 17 0.57 -13.86 1.05
CA ILE A 17 0.18 -13.20 -0.20
C ILE A 17 0.83 -11.81 -0.24
N MET A 18 1.24 -11.38 -1.42
CA MET A 18 1.65 -9.99 -1.65
C MET A 18 0.41 -9.21 -2.10
N VAL A 19 0.18 -8.05 -1.47
CA VAL A 19 -0.99 -7.21 -1.73
C VAL A 19 -0.52 -5.77 -1.87
N TRP A 20 -1.08 -5.07 -2.85
CA TRP A 20 -0.95 -3.62 -3.00
C TRP A 20 -2.30 -2.95 -2.71
N GLY A 21 -2.25 -1.78 -2.09
CA GLY A 21 -3.40 -0.95 -1.81
C GLY A 21 -2.96 0.49 -1.63
N GLY A 22 -3.85 1.41 -1.97
CA GLY A 22 -3.67 2.85 -1.81
C GLY A 22 -4.76 3.43 -0.92
N ILE A 23 -4.43 4.46 -0.16
CA ILE A 23 -5.40 5.19 0.66
C ILE A 23 -5.44 6.66 0.27
N GLY A 24 -6.64 7.23 0.21
CA GLY A 24 -6.87 8.66 0.10
C GLY A 24 -7.71 9.17 1.27
N TYR A 25 -7.98 10.48 1.28
CA TYR A 25 -8.70 11.11 2.40
C TYR A 25 -10.16 10.63 2.53
N TYR A 26 -10.85 10.41 1.41
CA TYR A 26 -12.27 10.05 1.38
C TYR A 26 -12.53 8.60 0.98
N SER A 27 -11.53 7.88 0.50
CA SER A 27 -11.71 6.52 -0.04
C SER A 27 -10.39 5.77 -0.04
N CYS A 28 -10.46 4.47 -0.30
CA CYS A 28 -9.28 3.63 -0.54
C CYS A 28 -9.37 3.11 -1.97
N THR A 29 -8.23 2.76 -2.57
CA THR A 29 -8.22 2.05 -3.84
C THR A 29 -8.76 0.63 -3.65
N PRO A 30 -9.20 -0.02 -4.73
CA PRO A 30 -9.23 -1.48 -4.78
C PRO A 30 -7.86 -2.06 -4.40
N LEU A 31 -7.88 -3.23 -3.79
CA LEU A 31 -6.66 -4.00 -3.52
C LEU A 31 -6.24 -4.76 -4.77
N VAL A 32 -4.93 -4.92 -4.94
CA VAL A 32 -4.34 -5.76 -5.99
C VAL A 32 -3.58 -6.91 -5.34
N ARG A 33 -3.96 -8.14 -5.64
CA ARG A 33 -3.18 -9.32 -5.25
C ARG A 33 -2.05 -9.54 -6.24
N ILE A 34 -0.82 -9.48 -5.76
CA ILE A 34 0.37 -9.63 -6.59
C ILE A 34 0.85 -11.08 -6.50
N ALA A 35 0.94 -11.74 -7.64
CA ALA A 35 1.57 -13.06 -7.74
C ALA A 35 3.09 -12.91 -7.85
N GLY A 36 3.85 -13.47 -6.91
CA GLY A 36 5.32 -13.47 -6.95
C GLY A 36 5.93 -12.07 -6.76
N THR A 37 7.05 -11.81 -7.43
CA THR A 37 7.80 -10.55 -7.28
C THR A 37 7.23 -9.45 -8.19
N LEU A 38 7.00 -8.26 -7.64
CA LEU A 38 6.61 -7.06 -8.39
C LEU A 38 7.85 -6.34 -8.95
N ASN A 39 7.98 -6.30 -10.27
CA ASN A 39 8.97 -5.47 -10.96
C ASN A 39 8.32 -4.19 -11.51
N SER A 40 9.11 -3.27 -12.06
CA SER A 40 8.58 -1.97 -12.52
C SER A 40 7.56 -2.06 -13.66
N GLN A 41 7.73 -3.00 -14.59
CA GLN A 41 6.77 -3.18 -15.69
C GLN A 41 5.43 -3.69 -15.15
N ARG A 42 5.48 -4.68 -14.25
CA ARG A 42 4.30 -5.22 -13.57
C ARG A 42 3.66 -4.18 -12.65
N TYR A 43 4.45 -3.36 -11.98
CA TYR A 43 3.92 -2.25 -11.19
C TYR A 43 3.11 -1.29 -12.07
N MET A 44 3.62 -0.94 -13.26
CA MET A 44 2.85 -0.12 -14.19
C MET A 44 1.55 -0.82 -14.65
N SER A 45 1.64 -2.05 -15.14
CA SER A 45 0.51 -2.73 -15.80
C SER A 45 -0.52 -3.34 -14.84
N GLU A 46 -0.12 -3.72 -13.63
CA GLU A 46 -0.99 -4.38 -12.64
C GLU A 46 -1.49 -3.40 -11.57
N VAL A 47 -0.79 -2.28 -11.35
CA VAL A 47 -1.10 -1.33 -10.26
C VAL A 47 -1.36 0.08 -10.79
N LEU A 48 -0.38 0.71 -11.45
CA LEU A 48 -0.50 2.13 -11.77
C LEU A 48 -1.60 2.41 -12.79
N GLU A 49 -1.57 1.70 -13.92
CA GLU A 49 -2.52 1.90 -15.02
C GLU A 49 -3.95 1.46 -14.66
N PRO A 50 -4.19 0.25 -14.11
CA PRO A 50 -5.56 -0.19 -13.84
C PRO A 50 -6.16 0.37 -12.55
N VAL A 51 -5.35 0.81 -11.58
CA VAL A 51 -5.85 1.20 -10.25
C VAL A 51 -5.53 2.65 -9.90
N VAL A 52 -4.26 3.06 -9.95
CA VAL A 52 -3.87 4.41 -9.51
C VAL A 52 -4.42 5.47 -10.46
N LEU A 53 -4.29 5.28 -11.77
CA LEU A 53 -4.68 6.28 -12.77
C LEU A 53 -6.19 6.58 -12.71
N PRO A 54 -7.12 5.60 -12.74
CA PRO A 54 -8.55 5.88 -12.59
C PRO A 54 -8.90 6.46 -11.22
N TYR A 55 -8.23 6.02 -10.16
CA TYR A 55 -8.47 6.52 -8.82
C TYR A 55 -8.13 8.01 -8.70
N LEU A 56 -6.98 8.43 -9.24
CA LEU A 56 -6.55 9.83 -9.22
C LEU A 56 -7.36 10.73 -10.15
N GLN A 57 -7.89 10.20 -11.27
CA GLN A 57 -8.81 10.96 -12.14
C GLN A 57 -10.07 11.42 -11.40
N GLY A 58 -10.52 10.66 -10.38
CA GLY A 58 -11.63 11.04 -9.51
C GLY A 58 -11.28 12.07 -8.43
N LEU A 59 -10.00 12.43 -8.27
CA LEU A 59 -9.50 13.28 -7.19
C LEU A 59 -8.72 14.46 -7.75
N ALA A 60 -9.44 15.52 -8.15
CA ALA A 60 -8.81 16.75 -8.61
C ALA A 60 -7.82 17.27 -7.57
N THR A 61 -6.57 17.54 -7.99
CA THR A 61 -5.45 18.06 -7.15
C THR A 61 -4.82 17.07 -6.16
N ALA A 62 -5.06 15.76 -6.30
CA ALA A 62 -4.38 14.77 -5.48
C ALA A 62 -2.89 14.64 -5.84
N VAL A 63 -2.05 14.51 -4.82
CA VAL A 63 -0.63 14.17 -4.96
C VAL A 63 -0.45 12.69 -4.62
N PHE A 64 0.25 11.94 -5.46
CA PHE A 64 0.52 10.52 -5.23
C PHE A 64 1.82 10.34 -4.43
N GLN A 65 1.76 9.63 -3.32
CA GLN A 65 2.92 9.22 -2.54
C GLN A 65 3.20 7.74 -2.83
N GLN A 66 4.46 7.44 -3.09
CA GLN A 66 5.00 6.09 -3.12
C GLN A 66 6.31 6.02 -2.33
N ASP A 67 6.69 4.81 -1.93
CA ASP A 67 7.96 4.60 -1.26
C ASP A 67 9.11 4.58 -2.29
N ASN A 68 10.34 4.52 -1.80
CA ASN A 68 11.53 4.45 -2.65
C ASN A 68 11.96 3.00 -2.96
N ALA A 69 11.02 2.05 -3.00
CA ALA A 69 11.33 0.69 -3.43
C ALA A 69 11.90 0.71 -4.85
N ARG A 70 12.86 -0.21 -5.13
CA ARG A 70 13.57 -0.25 -6.41
C ARG A 70 12.62 -0.23 -7.62
N PRO A 71 11.51 -1.00 -7.64
CA PRO A 71 10.58 -0.96 -8.77
C PRO A 71 9.93 0.41 -9.00
N HIS A 72 9.73 1.21 -7.95
CA HIS A 72 8.96 2.46 -7.98
C HIS A 72 9.81 3.66 -8.46
N VAL A 73 11.13 3.60 -8.27
CA VAL A 73 12.05 4.71 -8.59
C VAL A 73 12.75 4.56 -9.95
N LEU A 74 12.52 3.47 -10.70
CA LEU A 74 13.11 3.31 -12.02
C LEU A 74 12.58 4.34 -13.02
N CYS A 75 13.42 4.71 -13.99
CA CYS A 75 13.11 5.73 -15.01
C CYS A 75 11.80 5.45 -15.76
N ILE A 76 11.46 4.19 -16.03
CA ILE A 76 10.21 3.83 -16.72
C ILE A 76 8.97 4.23 -15.90
N VAL A 77 9.02 4.10 -14.58
CA VAL A 77 7.92 4.48 -13.67
C VAL A 77 7.86 6.00 -13.52
N GLN A 78 9.01 6.66 -13.44
CA GLN A 78 9.07 8.13 -13.42
C GLN A 78 8.47 8.73 -14.71
N ARG A 79 8.77 8.15 -15.87
CA ARG A 79 8.16 8.54 -17.15
C ARG A 79 6.66 8.31 -17.19
N PHE A 80 6.17 7.22 -16.59
CA PHE A 80 4.73 6.97 -16.47
C PHE A 80 4.03 8.15 -15.75
N PHE A 81 4.53 8.57 -14.60
CA PHE A 81 3.93 9.68 -13.85
C PHE A 81 3.97 11.00 -14.63
N VAL A 82 5.07 11.30 -15.32
CA VAL A 82 5.17 12.50 -16.18
C VAL A 82 4.16 12.45 -17.33
N ASN A 83 4.06 11.32 -18.03
CA ASN A 83 3.18 11.15 -19.18
C ASN A 83 1.70 11.24 -18.80
N HIS A 84 1.34 10.81 -17.59
CA HIS A 84 -0.03 10.85 -17.07
C HIS A 84 -0.30 12.09 -16.19
N GLN A 85 0.65 13.03 -16.11
CA GLN A 85 0.51 14.28 -15.35
C GLN A 85 0.16 14.04 -13.87
N ILE A 86 0.72 12.96 -13.29
CA ILE A 86 0.54 12.60 -11.89
C ILE A 86 1.63 13.30 -11.08
N GLU A 87 1.23 14.12 -10.11
CA GLU A 87 2.15 14.74 -9.17
C GLU A 87 2.62 13.74 -8.12
N LEU A 88 3.94 13.61 -7.93
CA LEU A 88 4.53 12.77 -6.90
C LEU A 88 4.92 13.57 -5.66
N LEU A 89 4.58 13.07 -4.48
CA LEU A 89 5.08 13.59 -3.22
C LEU A 89 6.55 13.17 -3.06
N PRO A 90 7.51 14.10 -2.90
CA PRO A 90 8.88 13.75 -2.57
C PRO A 90 8.94 12.99 -1.24
N TRP A 91 9.40 11.74 -1.28
CA TRP A 91 9.44 10.88 -0.10
C TRP A 91 10.89 10.62 0.36
N PRO A 92 11.23 10.87 1.64
CA PRO A 92 12.57 10.58 2.14
C PRO A 92 12.87 9.07 2.15
N ALA A 93 14.12 8.71 1.88
CA ALA A 93 14.55 7.33 1.94
C ALA A 93 14.46 6.78 3.37
N ARG A 94 13.98 5.54 3.52
CA ARG A 94 13.91 4.79 4.78
C ARG A 94 13.01 5.41 5.87
N SER A 95 11.91 6.03 5.48
CA SER A 95 10.91 6.56 6.41
C SER A 95 9.56 5.83 6.31
N PRO A 96 9.49 4.51 6.57
CA PRO A 96 8.21 3.79 6.56
C PRO A 96 7.24 4.34 7.62
N ASP A 97 7.76 4.75 8.78
CA ASP A 97 6.98 5.22 9.93
C ASP A 97 6.20 6.52 9.67
N LEU A 98 6.51 7.21 8.56
CA LEU A 98 5.85 8.46 8.19
C LEU A 98 4.60 8.22 7.32
N SER A 99 4.39 7.00 6.80
CA SER A 99 3.27 6.76 5.88
C SER A 99 1.98 6.37 6.64
N PRO A 100 0.88 7.15 6.51
CA PRO A 100 -0.41 6.82 7.11
C PRO A 100 -0.96 5.45 6.70
N ILE A 101 -0.51 4.87 5.59
CA ILE A 101 -0.95 3.54 5.16
C ILE A 101 -0.45 2.41 6.09
N GLU A 102 0.68 2.59 6.78
CA GLU A 102 1.17 1.58 7.74
C GLU A 102 0.18 1.40 8.89
N ASN A 103 -0.50 2.48 9.32
CA ASN A 103 -1.58 2.39 10.31
C ASN A 103 -2.77 1.56 9.78
N MET A 104 -3.13 1.71 8.50
CA MET A 104 -4.19 0.91 7.89
C MET A 104 -3.79 -0.56 7.80
N TRP A 105 -2.56 -0.85 7.36
CA TRP A 105 -2.04 -2.22 7.33
C TRP A 105 -1.96 -2.84 8.72
N SER A 106 -1.64 -2.07 9.75
CA SER A 106 -1.67 -2.54 11.15
C SER A 106 -3.09 -2.94 11.58
N MET A 107 -4.11 -2.12 11.29
CA MET A 107 -5.51 -2.46 11.60
C MET A 107 -5.98 -3.71 10.85
N VAL A 108 -5.63 -3.84 9.57
CA VAL A 108 -5.94 -5.03 8.77
C VAL A 108 -5.24 -6.25 9.37
N SER A 109 -3.95 -6.16 9.70
CA SER A 109 -3.17 -7.25 10.27
C SER A 109 -3.73 -7.72 11.61
N GLN A 110 -4.10 -6.79 12.49
CA GLN A 110 -4.71 -7.10 13.79
C GLN A 110 -6.02 -7.90 13.63
N ARG A 111 -6.89 -7.49 12.70
CA ARG A 111 -8.13 -8.23 12.40
C ARG A 111 -7.82 -9.61 11.85
N LEU A 112 -6.85 -9.73 10.93
CA LEU A 112 -6.44 -11.00 10.37
C LEU A 112 -5.91 -11.95 11.43
N THR A 113 -5.10 -11.49 12.38
CA THR A 113 -4.57 -12.33 13.47
C THR A 113 -5.66 -12.89 14.37
N GLN A 114 -6.80 -12.23 14.50
CA GLN A 114 -7.92 -12.70 15.32
C GLN A 114 -8.74 -13.80 14.63
N ILE A 115 -8.83 -13.75 13.30
CA ILE A 115 -9.75 -14.64 12.54
C ILE A 115 -9.00 -15.75 11.80
N THR A 116 -7.72 -15.57 11.45
CA THR A 116 -6.99 -16.42 10.50
C THR A 116 -6.33 -17.61 11.17
N PRO A 117 -6.76 -18.85 10.85
CA PRO A 117 -6.07 -20.03 11.37
C PRO A 117 -4.68 -20.15 10.74
N PRO A 118 -3.69 -20.73 11.46
CA PRO A 118 -2.32 -20.88 10.96
C PRO A 118 -2.18 -21.63 9.63
N ALA A 119 -3.18 -22.44 9.25
CA ALA A 119 -3.20 -23.25 8.03
C ALA A 119 -4.06 -22.63 6.90
N ALA A 120 -4.39 -21.34 6.96
CA ALA A 120 -5.19 -20.70 5.93
C ALA A 120 -4.51 -20.72 4.56
N LYS A 121 -5.26 -21.07 3.50
CA LYS A 121 -4.77 -21.04 2.12
C LYS A 121 -4.65 -19.59 1.61
N PRO A 122 -3.76 -19.30 0.65
CA PRO A 122 -3.58 -17.96 0.08
C PRO A 122 -4.89 -17.26 -0.33
N ASP A 123 -5.85 -17.98 -0.92
CA ASP A 123 -7.13 -17.41 -1.36
C ASP A 123 -8.05 -17.05 -0.18
N GLN A 124 -7.98 -17.84 0.91
CA GLN A 124 -8.72 -17.52 2.14
C GLN A 124 -8.12 -16.30 2.82
N ILE A 125 -6.78 -16.18 2.81
CA ILE A 125 -6.09 -14.98 3.32
C ILE A 125 -6.50 -13.77 2.49
N TRP A 126 -6.55 -13.88 1.16
CA TRP A 126 -6.98 -12.81 0.27
C TRP A 126 -8.39 -12.30 0.58
N GLN A 127 -9.38 -13.20 0.65
CA GLN A 127 -10.76 -12.83 0.97
C GLN A 127 -10.87 -12.10 2.31
N ARG A 128 -10.09 -12.52 3.29
CA ARG A 128 -10.06 -11.89 4.62
C ARG A 128 -9.39 -10.52 4.61
N VAL A 129 -8.32 -10.35 3.83
CA VAL A 129 -7.67 -9.06 3.63
C VAL A 129 -8.66 -8.08 2.98
N GLU A 130 -9.36 -8.48 1.91
CA GLU A 130 -10.36 -7.65 1.25
C GLU A 130 -11.50 -7.23 2.19
N ALA A 131 -12.02 -8.18 2.97
CA ALA A 131 -13.06 -7.90 3.95
C ALA A 131 -12.55 -6.94 5.06
N ALA A 132 -11.34 -7.17 5.57
CA ALA A 132 -10.75 -6.34 6.62
C ALA A 132 -10.46 -4.92 6.12
N TRP A 133 -9.96 -4.77 4.90
CA TRP A 133 -9.69 -3.49 4.23
C TRP A 133 -10.97 -2.67 4.08
N SER A 134 -12.03 -3.31 3.58
CA SER A 134 -13.34 -2.67 3.36
C SER A 134 -14.03 -2.26 4.67
N ALA A 135 -13.72 -2.94 5.77
CA ALA A 135 -14.29 -2.67 7.09
C ALA A 135 -13.50 -1.63 7.92
N VAL A 136 -12.39 -1.07 7.41
CA VAL A 136 -11.68 0.02 8.11
C VAL A 136 -12.53 1.30 7.99
N PRO A 137 -12.96 1.91 9.12
CA PRO A 137 -13.76 3.12 9.07
C PRO A 137 -12.98 4.27 8.43
N GLN A 138 -13.53 4.88 7.37
CA GLN A 138 -12.87 5.94 6.58
C GLN A 138 -12.59 7.23 7.38
N ASN A 139 -13.22 7.40 8.53
CA ASN A 139 -12.95 8.46 9.49
C ASN A 139 -11.68 8.26 10.32
N THR A 140 -11.15 7.03 10.39
CA THR A 140 -9.87 6.73 11.07
C THR A 140 -8.69 7.32 10.30
N SER A 141 -8.79 7.36 8.97
CA SER A 141 -7.81 7.98 8.08
C SER A 141 -7.74 9.50 8.25
N LYS A 142 -8.84 10.15 8.67
CA LYS A 142 -8.92 11.62 8.80
C LYS A 142 -7.97 12.16 9.88
N VAL A 143 -7.84 11.48 11.02
CA VAL A 143 -7.00 11.96 12.13
C VAL A 143 -5.51 12.03 11.75
N SER A 144 -5.03 11.16 10.86
CA SER A 144 -3.63 11.13 10.40
C SER A 144 -3.38 11.87 9.07
N LEU A 145 -4.44 12.17 8.29
CA LEU A 145 -4.33 12.81 6.97
C LEU A 145 -4.61 14.31 6.98
N ASN A 146 -4.99 14.89 8.13
CA ASN A 146 -5.38 16.31 8.27
C ASN A 146 -4.28 17.34 7.89
N GLN A 147 -3.09 16.91 7.45
CA GLN A 147 -2.02 17.77 6.96
C GLN A 147 -1.49 17.39 5.56
N CYS A 148 -2.08 16.41 4.87
CA CYS A 148 -1.49 15.89 3.63
C CYS A 148 -2.52 15.62 2.53
N ARG A 149 -2.34 16.25 1.36
CA ARG A 149 -3.10 16.02 0.12
C ARG A 149 -2.62 14.78 -0.64
N GLY A 150 -2.33 13.68 0.07
CA GLY A 150 -1.60 12.51 -0.45
C GLY A 150 -2.47 11.27 -0.66
N VAL A 151 -2.20 10.49 -1.71
CA VAL A 151 -2.55 9.06 -1.81
C VAL A 151 -1.35 8.22 -1.42
N TRP A 152 -1.49 7.31 -0.48
CA TRP A 152 -0.33 6.62 0.15
C TRP A 152 -0.26 5.16 -0.25
N GLN A 153 0.95 4.63 -0.45
CA GLN A 153 1.19 3.21 -0.74
C GLN A 153 2.53 2.72 -0.16
N ARG A 154 2.65 1.41 0.05
CA ARG A 154 3.93 0.71 0.27
C ARG A 154 4.32 -0.04 -0.99
#